data_AF-A0A7X7Z7G0-F1
#
_entry.id   AF-A0A7X7Z7G0-F1
#
_cell.length_a   1.000
_cell.length_b   1.000
_cell.length_c   1.000
_cell.angle_alpha   90.00
_cell.angle_beta   90.00
_cell.angle_gamma   90.00
#
_symmetry.space_group_name_H-M   'P 1'
#
loop_
_entity.id
_entity.type
_entity.pdbx_description
1 polymer ?
#
loop_
_entity_poly.entity_id
_entity_poly.type
_entity_poly.pdbx_seq_one_letter_code
_entity_poly.pdbx_strand_id
1 'polypeptide(L)'
;MRAVDLIIKKKNGGTLTREEIKFLIKGYVDGRIPDYQMSSLLMAICFQGMNEQEQSDLTLEMLLSGERIDLSSINGICVDKHSTGGVGDKTTLVVAPLAAACGLKMAKMSGRGLGHTGGTLDKLEAIPNFRIALSPRDFFRQVEEISLAVAGQTANIAPADKKLYALRDVTGTVEAVGLIASSIMSKKLASGATHILLDVKVGDGAFMKDLDSARELAKAMVAIGNRNGRVTAALLTDMDQPLGSAVGNALEVIEAIETLKGRGPKDLEELSLRIVSELLLMTGLENSEEEASARAKRALEDGSALNKFRQMIEYQGGDARVIEDYSLLPAAKITIEVRANSEGHVRNVRALAIGNAAMLLGAGRVTKEDEIDLAVGIKVHAKVGDRIKKGDLLATVHGNEKNLEEAVDMVRSAFEISDQKIVPNKLILDVIK
;
A
#
# COMPACT_ATOMS: atom_id res chain seq x y z
N MET A 1 35.90 11.32 9.05
CA MET A 1 35.08 10.10 9.01
C MET A 1 35.18 9.49 7.62
N ARG A 2 35.43 8.17 7.48
CA ARG A 2 35.45 7.48 6.17
C ARG A 2 34.32 6.47 6.12
N ALA A 3 33.63 6.37 4.97
CA ALA A 3 32.52 5.42 4.82
C ALA A 3 32.95 3.97 5.08
N VAL A 4 34.15 3.58 4.64
CA VAL A 4 34.70 2.23 4.85
C VAL A 4 34.82 1.87 6.34
N ASP A 5 35.21 2.81 7.20
CA ASP A 5 35.33 2.55 8.65
C ASP A 5 33.95 2.27 9.27
N LEU A 6 32.92 2.98 8.81
CA LEU A 6 31.54 2.79 9.27
C LEU A 6 30.92 1.48 8.76
N ILE A 7 31.24 1.10 7.52
CA ILE A 7 30.84 -0.21 6.97
C ILE A 7 31.47 -1.33 7.79
N ILE A 8 32.78 -1.24 8.10
CA ILE A 8 33.46 -2.23 8.95
C ILE A 8 32.84 -2.27 10.34
N LYS A 9 32.55 -1.10 10.93
CA LYS A 9 31.88 -0.99 12.23
C LYS A 9 30.54 -1.73 12.23
N LYS A 10 29.65 -1.42 11.28
CA LYS A 10 28.34 -2.08 11.17
C LYS A 10 28.47 -3.56 10.86
N LYS A 11 29.32 -3.96 9.93
CA LYS A 11 29.60 -5.37 9.58
C LYS A 11 30.00 -6.20 10.81
N ASN A 12 30.75 -5.61 11.74
CA ASN A 12 31.20 -6.27 12.97
C ASN A 12 30.18 -6.15 14.13
N GLY A 13 28.93 -5.79 13.85
CA GLY A 13 27.86 -5.68 14.87
C GLY A 13 27.89 -4.38 15.68
N GLY A 14 28.71 -3.41 15.29
CA GLY A 14 28.77 -2.11 15.96
C GLY A 14 27.54 -1.23 15.68
N THR A 15 27.15 -0.45 16.68
CA THR A 15 26.10 0.58 16.58
C THR A 15 26.63 1.86 15.95
N LEU A 16 25.96 2.37 14.92
CA LEU A 16 26.24 3.67 14.33
C LEU A 16 25.67 4.81 15.18
N THR A 17 26.42 5.89 15.35
CA THR A 17 25.90 7.11 16.00
C THR A 17 25.10 7.94 15.01
N ARG A 18 24.30 8.89 15.51
CA ARG A 18 23.56 9.83 14.66
C ARG A 18 24.47 10.61 13.72
N GLU A 19 25.64 11.07 14.20
CA GLU A 19 26.61 11.80 13.36
C GLU A 19 27.17 10.93 12.24
N GLU A 20 27.38 9.64 12.49
CA GLU A 20 27.84 8.66 11.50
C GLU A 20 26.75 8.41 10.44
N ILE A 21 25.50 8.22 10.86
CA ILE A 21 24.35 8.07 9.96
C ILE A 21 24.17 9.32 9.12
N LYS A 22 24.21 10.51 9.72
CA LYS A 22 24.13 11.79 9.01
C LYS A 22 25.22 11.94 7.96
N PHE A 23 26.46 11.58 8.30
CA PHE A 23 27.58 11.59 7.36
C PHE A 23 27.32 10.66 6.16
N LEU A 24 26.83 9.44 6.41
CA LEU A 24 26.53 8.45 5.37
C LEU A 24 25.40 8.93 4.45
N ILE A 25 24.28 9.38 5.02
CA ILE A 25 23.11 9.82 4.25
C ILE A 25 23.44 11.07 3.44
N LYS A 26 24.00 12.11 4.07
CA LYS A 26 24.38 13.34 3.37
C LYS A 26 25.44 13.06 2.31
N GLY A 27 26.45 12.27 2.62
CA GLY A 27 27.50 11.90 1.66
C GLY A 27 26.95 11.16 0.44
N TYR A 28 25.96 10.29 0.63
CA TYR A 28 25.32 9.54 -0.45
C TYR A 28 24.41 10.42 -1.31
N VAL A 29 23.59 11.28 -0.69
CA VAL A 29 22.74 12.24 -1.42
C VAL A 29 23.60 13.21 -2.23
N ASP A 30 24.68 13.74 -1.65
CA ASP A 30 25.59 14.67 -2.31
C ASP A 30 26.52 13.99 -3.36
N GLY A 31 26.40 12.67 -3.58
CA GLY A 31 27.22 11.93 -4.55
C GLY A 31 28.69 11.70 -4.13
N ARG A 32 29.06 12.04 -2.90
CA ARG A 32 30.41 11.86 -2.34
C ARG A 32 30.67 10.42 -1.86
N ILE A 33 29.61 9.69 -1.51
CA ILE A 33 29.66 8.26 -1.22
C ILE A 33 29.04 7.53 -2.41
N PRO A 34 29.80 6.68 -3.11
CA PRO A 34 29.33 5.96 -4.29
C PRO A 34 28.46 4.76 -3.91
N ASP A 35 27.64 4.32 -4.86
CA ASP A 35 26.67 3.24 -4.68
C ASP A 35 27.31 1.94 -4.18
N TYR A 36 28.53 1.60 -4.63
CA TYR A 36 29.22 0.38 -4.17
C TYR A 36 29.61 0.40 -2.68
N GLN A 37 29.79 1.57 -2.07
CA GLN A 37 29.99 1.68 -0.62
C GLN A 37 28.66 1.59 0.11
N MET A 38 27.64 2.27 -0.42
CA MET A 38 26.33 2.28 0.21
C MET A 38 25.67 0.88 0.16
N SER A 39 25.78 0.15 -0.95
CA SER A 39 25.28 -1.23 -1.06
C SER A 39 25.97 -2.17 -0.07
N SER A 40 27.28 -2.00 0.14
CA SER A 40 28.02 -2.76 1.16
C SER A 40 27.53 -2.46 2.58
N LEU A 41 27.18 -1.19 2.89
CA LEU A 41 26.58 -0.84 4.17
C LEU A 41 25.19 -1.46 4.33
N LEU A 42 24.34 -1.35 3.29
CA LEU A 42 22.98 -1.88 3.30
C LEU A 42 22.97 -3.39 3.54
N MET A 43 23.87 -4.12 2.88
CA MET A 43 24.03 -5.55 3.11
C MET A 43 24.52 -5.85 4.54
N ALA A 44 25.45 -5.05 5.09
CA ALA A 44 25.85 -5.18 6.48
C ALA A 44 24.66 -4.97 7.45
N ILE A 45 23.76 -4.04 7.15
CA ILE A 45 22.51 -3.82 7.90
C ILE A 45 21.55 -5.01 7.77
N CYS A 46 21.44 -5.64 6.58
CA CYS A 46 20.63 -6.85 6.41
C CYS A 46 21.03 -7.98 7.38
N PHE A 47 22.34 -8.16 7.62
CA PHE A 47 22.84 -9.22 8.50
C PHE A 47 22.89 -8.83 9.98
N GLN A 48 23.22 -7.57 10.30
CA GLN A 48 23.47 -7.14 11.69
C GLN A 48 22.28 -6.39 12.30
N GLY A 49 21.31 -6.00 11.48
CA GLY A 49 20.18 -5.19 11.88
C GLY A 49 20.57 -3.77 12.32
N MET A 50 19.57 -3.09 12.89
CA MET A 50 19.69 -1.76 13.48
C MET A 50 18.89 -1.74 14.77
N ASN A 51 19.46 -1.19 15.84
CA ASN A 51 18.67 -0.95 17.04
C ASN A 51 17.68 0.21 16.85
N GLU A 52 16.76 0.41 17.80
CA GLU A 52 15.71 1.43 17.70
C GLU A 52 16.24 2.85 17.52
N GLN A 53 17.39 3.18 18.13
CA GLN A 53 18.00 4.51 18.02
C GLN A 53 18.55 4.72 16.60
N GLU A 54 19.27 3.73 16.06
CA GLU A 54 19.78 3.79 14.69
C GLU A 54 18.66 3.91 13.67
N GLN A 55 17.55 3.18 13.84
CA GLN A 55 16.39 3.26 12.95
C GLN A 55 15.74 4.65 13.01
N SER A 56 15.59 5.23 14.21
CA SER A 56 15.06 6.58 14.39
C SER A 56 15.96 7.62 13.73
N ASP A 57 17.27 7.53 13.94
CA ASP A 57 18.25 8.47 13.37
C ASP A 57 18.32 8.36 11.84
N LEU A 58 18.31 7.14 11.28
CA LEU A 58 18.25 6.92 9.84
C LEU A 58 16.97 7.51 9.24
N THR A 59 15.82 7.30 9.89
CA THR A 59 14.55 7.89 9.46
C THR A 59 14.62 9.40 9.43
N LEU A 60 15.16 10.01 10.49
CA LEU A 60 15.24 11.45 10.62
C LEU A 60 16.20 12.07 9.59
N GLU A 61 17.36 11.47 9.35
CA GLU A 61 18.30 11.97 8.35
C GLU A 61 17.76 11.80 6.91
N MET A 62 16.98 10.74 6.64
CA MET A 62 16.26 10.63 5.36
C MET A 62 15.14 11.67 5.23
N LEU A 63 14.37 11.89 6.30
CA LEU A 63 13.35 12.94 6.36
C LEU A 63 13.96 14.34 6.16
N LEU A 64 15.12 14.62 6.75
CA LEU A 64 15.84 15.91 6.64
C LEU A 64 16.52 16.13 5.30
N SER A 65 16.59 15.10 4.44
CA SER A 65 17.22 15.22 3.12
C SER A 65 16.38 16.03 2.12
N GLY A 66 15.12 16.34 2.43
CA GLY A 66 14.19 16.96 1.50
C GLY A 66 13.17 17.89 2.15
N GLU A 67 12.14 18.22 1.37
CA GLU A 67 11.03 19.08 1.78
C GLU A 67 10.08 18.36 2.74
N ARG A 68 9.42 19.15 3.58
CA ARG A 68 8.38 18.71 4.50
C ARG A 68 7.11 19.50 4.23
N ILE A 69 5.98 18.81 4.29
CA ILE A 69 4.68 19.43 4.15
C ILE A 69 4.19 19.80 5.53
N ASP A 70 3.85 21.08 5.69
CA ASP A 70 3.23 21.59 6.89
C ASP A 70 1.72 21.68 6.69
N LEU A 71 0.99 20.75 7.32
CA LEU A 71 -0.48 20.73 7.27
C LEU A 71 -1.12 21.57 8.40
N SER A 72 -0.36 22.33 9.18
CA SER A 72 -0.87 23.09 10.33
C SER A 72 -1.92 24.16 9.97
N SER A 73 -1.93 24.61 8.71
CA SER A 73 -2.93 25.56 8.20
C SER A 73 -4.29 24.94 7.87
N ILE A 74 -4.39 23.60 7.84
CA ILE A 74 -5.64 22.89 7.51
C ILE A 74 -6.47 22.76 8.80
N ASN A 75 -7.73 23.18 8.75
CA ASN A 75 -8.61 23.05 9.91
C ASN A 75 -9.09 21.60 10.08
N GLY A 76 -8.86 21.04 11.26
CA GLY A 76 -9.26 19.68 11.62
C GLY A 76 -8.07 18.71 11.73
N ILE A 77 -8.38 17.42 11.88
CA ILE A 77 -7.37 16.40 12.19
C ILE A 77 -6.89 15.74 10.89
N CYS A 78 -5.66 16.06 10.49
CA CYS A 78 -5.00 15.46 9.34
C CYS A 78 -4.45 14.07 9.66
N VAL A 79 -4.94 13.06 8.95
CA VAL A 79 -4.53 11.67 9.11
C VAL A 79 -4.00 11.09 7.80
N ASP A 80 -3.16 10.06 7.89
CA ASP A 80 -2.73 9.26 6.74
C ASP A 80 -2.84 7.77 7.06
N LYS A 81 -3.01 6.97 6.01
CA LYS A 81 -2.93 5.52 6.05
C LYS A 81 -1.82 5.05 5.14
N HIS A 82 -0.89 4.25 5.62
CA HIS A 82 0.09 3.59 4.75
C HIS A 82 -0.19 2.09 4.67
N SER A 83 0.02 1.47 3.53
CA SER A 83 0.20 0.02 3.47
C SER A 83 1.63 -0.29 3.10
N THR A 84 2.17 -1.34 3.69
CA THR A 84 3.42 -1.97 3.22
C THR A 84 3.32 -2.47 1.78
N GLY A 85 2.12 -2.70 1.24
CA GLY A 85 1.89 -3.16 -0.13
C GLY A 85 1.43 -4.62 -0.17
N GLY A 86 0.54 -4.92 -1.11
CA GLY A 86 -0.02 -6.27 -1.29
C GLY A 86 -0.78 -6.38 -2.61
N VAL A 87 -1.25 -7.60 -2.91
CA VAL A 87 -1.95 -7.92 -4.16
C VAL A 87 -3.44 -7.65 -4.01
N GLY A 88 -3.99 -6.84 -4.92
CA GLY A 88 -5.38 -6.38 -4.80
C GLY A 88 -5.58 -5.39 -3.63
N ASP A 89 -4.53 -4.70 -3.15
CA ASP A 89 -4.73 -3.69 -2.10
C ASP A 89 -5.29 -2.36 -2.67
N LYS A 90 -6.61 -2.30 -2.86
CA LYS A 90 -7.34 -1.07 -3.22
C LYS A 90 -7.91 -0.30 -2.03
N THR A 91 -7.51 -0.65 -0.80
CA THR A 91 -8.07 -0.05 0.43
C THR A 91 -8.02 1.47 0.42
N THR A 92 -6.97 2.09 -0.13
CA THR A 92 -6.88 3.56 -0.18
C THR A 92 -8.05 4.20 -0.91
N LEU A 93 -8.54 3.59 -2.00
CA LEU A 93 -9.65 4.14 -2.79
C LEU A 93 -10.97 4.13 -2.01
N VAL A 94 -11.11 3.27 -1.00
CA VAL A 94 -12.30 3.17 -0.13
C VAL A 94 -12.10 3.96 1.16
N VAL A 95 -10.98 3.73 1.85
CA VAL A 95 -10.64 4.33 3.15
C VAL A 95 -10.54 5.84 3.08
N ALA A 96 -9.92 6.40 2.04
CA ALA A 96 -9.72 7.84 1.97
C ALA A 96 -11.04 8.64 1.88
N PRO A 97 -11.98 8.32 0.97
CA PRO A 97 -13.30 8.96 0.99
C PRO A 97 -14.15 8.60 2.21
N LEU A 98 -14.04 7.38 2.73
CA LEU A 98 -14.76 6.97 3.94
C LEU A 98 -14.31 7.77 5.18
N ALA A 99 -13.01 7.88 5.43
CA ALA A 99 -12.47 8.70 6.52
C ALA A 99 -12.86 10.17 6.39
N ALA A 100 -12.82 10.72 5.17
CA ALA A 100 -13.25 12.08 4.89
C ALA A 100 -14.76 12.30 5.16
N ALA A 101 -15.59 11.32 4.84
CA ALA A 101 -17.02 11.34 5.16
C ALA A 101 -17.26 11.25 6.68
N CYS A 102 -16.40 10.53 7.40
CA CYS A 102 -16.40 10.50 8.85
C CYS A 102 -15.75 11.74 9.50
N GLY A 103 -15.41 12.80 8.77
CA GLY A 103 -14.94 14.07 9.33
C GLY A 103 -13.44 14.18 9.60
N LEU A 104 -12.64 13.20 9.16
CA LEU A 104 -11.18 13.28 9.17
C LEU A 104 -10.66 14.03 7.93
N LYS A 105 -9.46 14.62 8.00
CA LYS A 105 -8.79 15.23 6.84
C LYS A 105 -7.77 14.25 6.26
N MET A 106 -8.09 13.66 5.11
CA MET A 106 -7.21 12.72 4.39
C MET A 106 -6.29 13.47 3.42
N ALA A 107 -5.15 13.92 3.91
CA ALA A 107 -4.10 14.58 3.11
C ALA A 107 -3.07 13.53 2.64
N LYS A 108 -3.46 12.70 1.68
CA LYS A 108 -2.71 11.49 1.36
C LYS A 108 -1.72 11.66 0.21
N MET A 109 -0.48 11.29 0.48
CA MET A 109 0.54 11.08 -0.56
C MET A 109 0.82 9.60 -0.79
N SER A 110 0.59 9.17 -2.03
CA SER A 110 0.76 7.80 -2.48
C SER A 110 1.91 7.66 -3.49
N GLY A 111 2.32 6.42 -3.72
CA GLY A 111 3.30 6.06 -4.75
C GLY A 111 2.66 5.30 -5.91
N ARG A 112 3.46 5.10 -6.95
CA ARG A 112 3.21 4.12 -8.02
C ARG A 112 3.62 2.72 -7.56
N GLY A 113 3.15 1.71 -8.27
CA GLY A 113 3.48 0.30 -8.04
C GLY A 113 4.83 -0.06 -8.65
N LEU A 114 5.49 -1.05 -8.04
CA LEU A 114 6.70 -1.70 -8.53
C LEU A 114 6.60 -3.19 -8.20
N GLY A 115 6.98 -4.03 -9.17
CA GLY A 115 6.85 -5.48 -9.06
C GLY A 115 5.39 -5.93 -9.00
N HIS A 116 5.13 -6.95 -8.17
CA HIS A 116 3.81 -7.59 -8.04
C HIS A 116 2.77 -6.76 -7.28
N THR A 117 3.18 -5.66 -6.63
CA THR A 117 2.27 -4.80 -5.87
C THR A 117 1.77 -3.65 -6.73
N GLY A 118 0.44 -3.51 -6.84
CA GLY A 118 -0.19 -2.41 -7.58
C GLY A 118 -0.07 -1.08 -6.83
N GLY A 119 0.11 0.03 -7.56
CA GLY A 119 0.17 1.37 -6.97
C GLY A 119 -1.18 2.07 -6.94
N THR A 120 -1.48 2.79 -5.85
CA THR A 120 -2.72 3.59 -5.77
C THR A 120 -2.82 4.62 -6.90
N LEU A 121 -1.69 5.26 -7.25
CA LEU A 121 -1.70 6.29 -8.30
C LEU A 121 -1.97 5.70 -9.68
N ASP A 122 -1.42 4.52 -9.97
CA ASP A 122 -1.65 3.81 -11.24
C ASP A 122 -3.14 3.43 -11.38
N LYS A 123 -3.77 2.99 -10.28
CA LYS A 123 -5.22 2.71 -10.24
C LYS A 123 -6.03 3.98 -10.53
N LEU A 124 -5.71 5.11 -9.89
CA LEU A 124 -6.44 6.36 -10.08
C LEU A 124 -6.29 6.92 -11.51
N GLU A 125 -5.16 6.71 -12.17
CA GLU A 125 -4.96 7.09 -13.58
C GLU A 125 -5.82 6.29 -14.57
N ALA A 126 -6.43 5.16 -14.15
CA ALA A 126 -7.43 4.47 -14.97
C ALA A 126 -8.72 5.29 -15.12
N ILE A 127 -8.96 6.26 -14.23
CA ILE A 127 -10.08 7.20 -14.36
C ILE A 127 -9.70 8.26 -15.41
N PRO A 128 -10.47 8.42 -16.50
CA PRO A 128 -10.15 9.37 -17.55
C PRO A 128 -9.91 10.79 -17.01
N ASN A 129 -8.81 11.41 -17.43
CA ASN A 129 -8.38 12.77 -17.06
C ASN A 129 -7.98 13.00 -15.58
N PHE A 130 -7.95 11.95 -14.75
CA PHE A 130 -7.59 12.11 -13.33
C PHE A 130 -6.13 12.57 -13.17
N ARG A 131 -5.92 13.70 -12.50
CA ARG A 131 -4.58 14.25 -12.25
C ARG A 131 -4.06 13.79 -10.90
N ILE A 132 -2.99 13.00 -10.92
CA ILE A 132 -2.29 12.56 -9.70
C ILE A 132 -1.26 13.58 -9.18
N ALA A 133 -0.81 14.50 -10.03
CA ALA A 133 0.13 15.55 -9.66
C ALA A 133 -0.62 16.85 -9.38
N LEU A 134 -0.57 17.30 -8.13
CA LEU A 134 -1.19 18.54 -7.69
C LEU A 134 -0.11 19.55 -7.29
N SER A 135 -0.35 20.83 -7.58
CA SER A 135 0.44 21.88 -6.94
C SER A 135 0.19 21.86 -5.42
N PRO A 136 1.15 22.29 -4.57
CA PRO A 136 0.88 22.41 -3.14
C PRO A 136 -0.40 23.18 -2.87
N ARG A 137 -0.58 24.36 -3.49
CA ARG A 137 -1.78 25.18 -3.33
C ARG A 137 -3.08 24.41 -3.61
N ASP A 138 -3.14 23.67 -4.72
CA ASP A 138 -4.34 22.90 -5.08
C ASP A 138 -4.58 21.73 -4.12
N PHE A 139 -3.52 21.05 -3.69
CA PHE A 139 -3.59 19.98 -2.69
C PHE A 139 -4.17 20.49 -1.36
N PHE A 140 -3.64 21.60 -0.83
CA PHE A 140 -4.15 22.22 0.40
C PHE A 140 -5.61 22.66 0.26
N ARG A 141 -5.95 23.34 -0.84
CA ARG A 141 -7.32 23.80 -1.10
C ARG A 141 -8.30 22.63 -1.15
N GLN A 142 -7.93 21.54 -1.83
CA GLN A 142 -8.75 20.34 -1.93
C GLN A 142 -9.00 19.69 -0.56
N VAL A 143 -7.96 19.53 0.26
CA VAL A 143 -8.12 18.96 1.61
C VAL A 143 -8.96 19.87 2.50
N GLU A 144 -8.81 21.19 2.39
CA GLU A 144 -9.64 22.12 3.17
C GLU A 144 -11.12 22.02 2.77
N GLU A 145 -11.41 22.06 1.46
CA GLU A 145 -12.79 22.12 0.92
C GLU A 145 -13.53 20.79 1.00
N ILE A 146 -12.88 19.67 0.68
CA ILE A 146 -13.53 18.35 0.61
C ILE A 146 -12.99 17.31 1.59
N SER A 147 -12.03 17.68 2.45
CA SER A 147 -11.41 16.79 3.45
C SER A 147 -10.59 15.63 2.87
N LEU A 148 -10.27 15.66 1.57
CA LEU A 148 -9.65 14.53 0.87
C LEU A 148 -8.81 14.97 -0.32
N ALA A 149 -7.55 14.56 -0.36
CA ALA A 149 -6.76 14.52 -1.59
C ALA A 149 -5.88 13.27 -1.61
N VAL A 150 -5.75 12.64 -2.79
CA VAL A 150 -4.77 11.56 -3.02
C VAL A 150 -3.88 11.98 -4.18
N ALA A 151 -2.65 12.35 -3.85
CA ALA A 151 -1.68 12.87 -4.81
C ALA A 151 -0.38 12.07 -4.79
N GLY A 152 0.41 12.23 -5.85
CA GLY A 152 1.78 11.74 -5.90
C GLY A 152 2.70 12.51 -4.98
N GLN A 153 3.75 11.83 -4.51
CA GLN A 153 4.83 12.48 -3.78
C GLN A 153 5.57 13.45 -4.69
N THR A 154 5.87 14.66 -4.20
CA THR A 154 6.75 15.58 -4.92
C THR A 154 8.17 14.99 -4.98
N ALA A 155 8.94 15.35 -6.00
CA ALA A 155 10.29 14.81 -6.19
C ALA A 155 11.24 15.15 -5.01
N ASN A 156 10.89 16.13 -4.19
CA ASN A 156 11.72 16.66 -3.12
C ASN A 156 11.40 16.06 -1.74
N ILE A 157 10.41 15.17 -1.60
CA ILE A 157 10.14 14.49 -0.33
C ILE A 157 11.13 13.33 -0.14
N ALA A 158 11.90 13.38 0.94
CA ALA A 158 12.88 12.35 1.33
C ALA A 158 13.75 11.81 0.16
N PRO A 159 14.49 12.65 -0.58
CA PRO A 159 15.29 12.21 -1.73
C PRO A 159 16.36 11.17 -1.37
N ALA A 160 16.86 11.16 -0.13
CA ALA A 160 17.73 10.08 0.35
C ALA A 160 17.06 8.71 0.26
N ASP A 161 15.79 8.61 0.69
CA ASP A 161 15.02 7.38 0.63
C ASP A 161 14.86 6.90 -0.82
N LYS A 162 14.52 7.80 -1.74
CA LYS A 162 14.40 7.47 -3.17
C LYS A 162 15.67 6.84 -3.72
N LYS A 163 16.84 7.41 -3.39
CA LYS A 163 18.15 6.91 -3.84
C LYS A 163 18.52 5.59 -3.16
N LEU A 164 18.20 5.43 -1.88
CA LEU A 164 18.46 4.21 -1.13
C LEU A 164 17.54 3.06 -1.56
N TYR A 165 16.25 3.31 -1.76
CA TYR A 165 15.29 2.31 -2.22
C TYR A 165 15.66 1.79 -3.61
N ALA A 166 15.98 2.68 -4.56
CA ALA A 166 16.44 2.28 -5.89
C ALA A 166 17.68 1.37 -5.84
N LEU A 167 18.63 1.67 -4.95
CA LEU A 167 19.80 0.81 -4.75
C LEU A 167 19.41 -0.53 -4.11
N ARG A 168 18.57 -0.50 -3.07
CA ARG A 168 18.14 -1.71 -2.34
C ARG A 168 17.44 -2.72 -3.24
N ASP A 169 16.63 -2.22 -4.17
CA ASP A 169 15.85 -2.99 -5.14
C ASP A 169 16.75 -3.85 -6.05
N VAL A 170 17.90 -3.31 -6.45
CA VAL A 170 18.86 -3.99 -7.34
C VAL A 170 20.01 -4.69 -6.60
N THR A 171 20.08 -4.59 -5.27
CA THR A 171 21.12 -5.23 -4.45
C THR A 171 20.60 -6.29 -3.49
N GLY A 172 19.31 -6.64 -3.56
CA GLY A 172 18.71 -7.66 -2.68
C GLY A 172 18.69 -7.25 -1.21
N THR A 173 18.57 -5.94 -0.92
CA THR A 173 18.57 -5.41 0.45
C THR A 173 17.26 -4.69 0.81
N VAL A 174 16.15 -5.07 0.16
CA VAL A 174 14.82 -4.51 0.45
C VAL A 174 14.30 -5.01 1.79
N GLU A 175 14.47 -6.29 2.10
CA GLU A 175 13.74 -7.02 3.15
C GLU A 175 14.15 -6.68 4.60
N ALA A 176 15.21 -5.91 4.82
CA ALA A 176 15.66 -5.58 6.17
C ALA A 176 14.68 -4.65 6.90
N VAL A 177 14.15 -5.11 8.04
CA VAL A 177 13.13 -4.42 8.85
C VAL A 177 13.48 -2.96 9.11
N GLY A 178 14.68 -2.68 9.61
CA GLY A 178 15.11 -1.30 9.91
C GLY A 178 15.13 -0.39 8.67
N LEU A 179 15.52 -0.92 7.50
CA LEU A 179 15.52 -0.16 6.25
C LEU A 179 14.10 0.08 5.73
N ILE A 180 13.20 -0.90 5.85
CA ILE A 180 11.79 -0.76 5.47
C ILE A 180 11.12 0.27 6.37
N ALA A 181 11.27 0.14 7.69
CA ALA A 181 10.67 1.02 8.67
C ALA A 181 11.11 2.47 8.46
N SER A 182 12.43 2.72 8.35
CA SER A 182 12.94 4.06 8.10
C SER A 182 12.51 4.61 6.74
N SER A 183 12.49 3.78 5.70
CA SER A 183 12.05 4.16 4.36
C SER A 183 10.60 4.64 4.35
N ILE A 184 9.69 3.85 4.91
CA ILE A 184 8.26 4.18 4.98
C ILE A 184 8.06 5.43 5.84
N MET A 185 8.59 5.41 7.06
CA MET A 185 8.32 6.47 8.04
C MET A 185 8.93 7.81 7.64
N SER A 186 10.10 7.85 6.98
CA SER A 186 10.68 9.12 6.53
C SER A 186 9.74 9.87 5.58
N LYS A 187 9.07 9.17 4.67
CA LYS A 187 8.07 9.75 3.76
C LYS A 187 6.79 10.12 4.49
N LYS A 188 6.31 9.28 5.41
CA LYS A 188 5.06 9.54 6.16
C LYS A 188 5.19 10.71 7.13
N LEU A 189 6.34 10.84 7.79
CA LEU A 189 6.68 11.98 8.64
C LEU A 189 6.83 13.28 7.82
N ALA A 190 7.28 13.18 6.56
CA ALA A 190 7.40 14.32 5.65
C ALA A 190 6.04 14.83 5.16
N SER A 191 5.00 14.00 5.09
CA SER A 191 3.66 14.40 4.63
C SER A 191 2.84 15.20 5.64
N GLY A 192 3.33 15.41 6.87
CA GLY A 192 2.76 16.36 7.84
C GLY A 192 1.59 15.86 8.68
N ALA A 193 0.97 14.72 8.33
CA ALA A 193 -0.14 14.13 9.09
C ALA A 193 0.22 13.93 10.58
N THR A 194 -0.74 14.20 11.47
CA THR A 194 -0.54 14.07 12.93
C THR A 194 -0.81 12.66 13.43
N HIS A 195 -1.67 11.93 12.71
CA HIS A 195 -2.01 10.54 13.01
C HIS A 195 -1.73 9.66 11.79
N ILE A 196 -1.06 8.53 12.01
CA ILE A 196 -0.63 7.61 10.96
C ILE A 196 -1.07 6.20 11.31
N LEU A 197 -1.96 5.62 10.50
CA LEU A 197 -2.30 4.21 10.61
C LEU A 197 -1.54 3.40 9.57
N LEU A 198 -0.85 2.36 10.02
CA LEU A 198 -0.05 1.48 9.20
C LEU A 198 -0.78 0.16 8.98
N ASP A 199 -0.85 -0.29 7.74
CA ASP A 199 -1.43 -1.57 7.33
C ASP A 199 -0.29 -2.48 6.87
N VAL A 200 0.18 -3.30 7.81
CA VAL A 200 1.31 -4.20 7.62
C VAL A 200 0.77 -5.53 7.13
N LYS A 201 1.03 -5.84 5.86
CA LYS A 201 0.57 -7.06 5.22
C LYS A 201 1.42 -8.24 5.71
N VAL A 202 0.78 -9.40 5.86
CA VAL A 202 1.41 -10.65 6.30
C VAL A 202 1.00 -11.77 5.35
N GLY A 203 1.97 -12.56 4.88
CA GLY A 203 1.72 -13.76 4.08
C GLY A 203 2.30 -13.74 2.67
N ASP A 204 1.86 -14.67 1.83
CA ASP A 204 2.41 -14.94 0.48
C ASP A 204 2.54 -13.68 -0.38
N GLY A 205 1.54 -12.81 -0.41
CA GLY A 205 1.51 -11.57 -1.21
C GLY A 205 2.07 -10.32 -0.50
N ALA A 206 2.66 -10.46 0.69
CA ALA A 206 3.22 -9.35 1.46
C ALA A 206 4.75 -9.29 1.37
N PHE A 207 5.34 -8.18 1.81
CA PHE A 207 6.79 -8.12 2.06
C PHE A 207 7.20 -9.02 3.23
N MET A 208 6.43 -9.02 4.31
CA MET A 208 6.68 -9.86 5.48
C MET A 208 5.88 -11.16 5.35
N LYS A 209 6.58 -12.29 5.26
CA LYS A 209 5.93 -13.60 5.03
C LYS A 209 5.34 -14.20 6.29
N ASP A 210 5.96 -13.95 7.44
CA ASP A 210 5.52 -14.46 8.73
C ASP A 210 5.05 -13.34 9.67
N LEU A 211 4.21 -13.72 10.63
CA LEU A 211 3.56 -12.81 11.56
C LEU A 211 4.55 -12.13 12.52
N ASP A 212 5.63 -12.81 12.90
CA ASP A 212 6.58 -12.29 13.87
C ASP A 212 7.43 -11.18 13.26
N SER A 213 7.97 -11.38 12.06
CA SER A 213 8.67 -10.35 11.28
C SER A 213 7.76 -9.15 10.99
N ALA A 214 6.49 -9.39 10.67
CA ALA A 214 5.50 -8.33 10.48
C ALA A 214 5.25 -7.54 11.77
N ARG A 215 5.20 -8.21 12.93
CA ARG A 215 5.04 -7.57 14.24
C ARG A 215 6.26 -6.74 14.61
N GLU A 216 7.47 -7.21 14.32
CA GLU A 216 8.70 -6.45 14.50
C GLU A 216 8.70 -5.17 13.65
N LEU A 217 8.35 -5.29 12.37
CA LEU A 217 8.23 -4.14 11.47
C LEU A 217 7.17 -3.14 11.93
N ALA A 218 5.98 -3.62 12.33
CA ALA A 218 4.90 -2.79 12.85
C ALA A 218 5.35 -2.01 14.10
N LYS A 219 5.95 -2.70 15.09
CA LYS A 219 6.47 -2.08 16.31
C LYS A 219 7.54 -1.04 16.03
N ALA A 220 8.48 -1.34 15.12
CA ALA A 220 9.52 -0.41 14.71
C ALA A 220 8.92 0.89 14.12
N MET A 221 7.97 0.77 13.19
CA MET A 221 7.35 1.93 12.56
C MET A 221 6.50 2.75 13.54
N VAL A 222 5.72 2.08 14.42
CA VAL A 222 4.95 2.75 15.48
C VAL A 222 5.88 3.52 16.43
N ALA A 223 6.96 2.89 16.89
CA ALA A 223 7.94 3.55 17.76
C ALA A 223 8.60 4.76 17.09
N ILE A 224 8.98 4.66 15.82
CA ILE A 224 9.55 5.77 15.04
C ILE A 224 8.54 6.93 14.95
N GLY A 225 7.28 6.64 14.63
CA GLY A 225 6.23 7.65 14.53
C GLY A 225 5.99 8.39 15.84
N ASN A 226 5.79 7.63 16.93
CA ASN A 226 5.54 8.17 18.26
C ASN A 226 6.72 9.01 18.78
N ARG A 227 7.98 8.56 18.57
CA ARG A 227 9.19 9.34 18.93
C ARG A 227 9.33 10.65 18.15
N ASN A 228 8.73 10.74 16.96
CA ASN A 228 8.74 11.93 16.11
C ASN A 228 7.42 12.73 16.23
N GLY A 229 6.70 12.55 17.35
CA GLY A 229 5.53 13.37 17.71
C GLY A 229 4.27 13.08 16.89
N ARG A 230 4.16 11.89 16.29
CA ARG A 230 2.97 11.45 15.54
C ARG A 230 2.28 10.31 16.26
N VAL A 231 0.96 10.39 16.43
CA VAL A 231 0.18 9.28 16.99
C VAL A 231 0.12 8.18 15.94
N THR A 232 0.75 7.05 16.21
CA THR A 232 0.92 5.99 15.21
C THR A 232 0.42 4.67 15.74
N ALA A 233 -0.34 3.93 14.92
CA ALA A 233 -0.76 2.57 15.21
C ALA A 233 -0.59 1.71 13.94
N ALA A 234 -0.64 0.40 14.10
CA ALA A 234 -0.55 -0.54 13.00
C ALA A 234 -1.58 -1.68 13.13
N LEU A 235 -2.15 -2.08 12.00
CA LEU A 235 -2.91 -3.31 11.83
C LEU A 235 -2.02 -4.31 11.08
N LEU A 236 -1.94 -5.54 11.58
CA LEU A 236 -1.35 -6.65 10.84
C LEU A 236 -2.49 -7.37 10.11
N THR A 237 -2.40 -7.46 8.78
CA THR A 237 -3.51 -7.94 7.96
C THR A 237 -3.10 -9.04 6.99
N ASP A 238 -3.98 -10.01 6.80
CA ASP A 238 -3.74 -11.17 5.93
C ASP A 238 -3.58 -10.75 4.46
N MET A 239 -2.62 -11.38 3.80
CA MET A 239 -2.30 -11.22 2.39
C MET A 239 -1.83 -12.57 1.79
N ASP A 240 -2.27 -13.69 2.37
CA ASP A 240 -2.03 -15.02 1.77
C ASP A 240 -2.83 -15.21 0.48
N GLN A 241 -3.99 -14.55 0.40
CA GLN A 241 -4.79 -14.39 -0.81
C GLN A 241 -4.98 -12.91 -1.17
N PRO A 242 -5.23 -12.58 -2.46
CA PRO A 242 -5.49 -11.21 -2.87
C PRO A 242 -6.65 -10.61 -2.07
N LEU A 243 -6.54 -9.35 -1.66
CA LEU A 243 -7.63 -8.65 -0.99
C LEU A 243 -8.75 -8.31 -1.98
N GLY A 244 -10.00 -8.60 -1.62
CA GLY A 244 -11.14 -8.45 -2.52
C GLY A 244 -11.08 -9.46 -3.67
N SER A 245 -11.60 -9.08 -4.84
CA SER A 245 -11.64 -9.96 -6.02
C SER A 245 -10.81 -9.43 -7.19
N ALA A 246 -10.67 -8.12 -7.35
CA ALA A 246 -9.95 -7.52 -8.45
C ALA A 246 -8.44 -7.34 -8.17
N VAL A 247 -7.59 -7.68 -9.13
CA VAL A 247 -6.15 -7.38 -9.13
C VAL A 247 -5.79 -6.72 -10.46
N GLY A 248 -5.35 -5.46 -10.42
CA GLY A 248 -5.07 -4.64 -11.59
C GLY A 248 -5.27 -3.15 -11.33
N ASN A 249 -5.64 -2.40 -12.36
CA ASN A 249 -5.85 -0.94 -12.23
C ASN A 249 -7.33 -0.58 -12.36
N ALA A 250 -7.89 -0.61 -13.58
CA ALA A 250 -9.30 -0.29 -13.82
C ALA A 250 -10.26 -1.22 -13.05
N LEU A 251 -9.95 -2.52 -13.02
CA LEU A 251 -10.72 -3.51 -12.26
C LEU A 251 -10.79 -3.18 -10.76
N GLU A 252 -9.68 -2.69 -10.18
CA GLU A 252 -9.63 -2.31 -8.77
C GLU A 252 -10.36 -1.01 -8.47
N VAL A 253 -10.40 -0.07 -9.43
CA VAL A 253 -11.26 1.14 -9.34
C VAL A 253 -12.73 0.75 -9.33
N ILE A 254 -13.16 -0.15 -10.22
CA ILE A 254 -14.54 -0.65 -10.26
C ILE A 254 -14.91 -1.28 -8.92
N GLU A 255 -14.07 -2.16 -8.40
CA GLU A 255 -14.33 -2.83 -7.13
C GLU A 255 -14.38 -1.84 -5.96
N ALA A 256 -13.51 -0.82 -5.93
CA ALA A 256 -13.57 0.23 -4.92
C ALA A 256 -14.88 1.04 -4.98
N ILE A 257 -15.36 1.38 -6.18
CA ILE A 257 -16.65 2.06 -6.37
C ILE A 257 -17.80 1.16 -5.89
N GLU A 258 -17.78 -0.14 -6.23
CA GLU A 258 -18.79 -1.09 -5.76
C GLU A 258 -18.78 -1.26 -4.24
N THR A 259 -17.60 -1.28 -3.61
CA THR A 259 -17.50 -1.24 -2.14
C THR A 259 -18.11 0.04 -1.57
N LEU A 260 -17.82 1.20 -2.14
CA LEU A 260 -18.39 2.48 -1.71
C LEU A 260 -19.91 2.58 -1.94
N LYS A 261 -20.48 1.75 -2.83
CA LYS A 261 -21.92 1.57 -3.02
C LYS A 261 -22.53 0.53 -2.05
N GLY A 262 -21.73 -0.09 -1.18
CA GLY A 262 -22.17 -1.15 -0.27
C GLY A 262 -22.35 -2.54 -0.93
N ARG A 263 -21.76 -2.74 -2.12
CA ARG A 263 -21.89 -3.97 -2.95
C ARG A 263 -20.55 -4.67 -3.21
N GLY A 264 -19.50 -4.27 -2.50
CA GLY A 264 -18.15 -4.82 -2.69
C GLY A 264 -17.89 -6.14 -1.96
N PRO A 265 -16.69 -6.72 -2.13
CA PRO A 265 -16.25 -7.89 -1.38
C PRO A 265 -16.20 -7.62 0.13
N LYS A 266 -16.59 -8.62 0.92
CA LYS A 266 -16.73 -8.48 2.37
C LYS A 266 -15.41 -8.26 3.10
N ASP A 267 -14.33 -8.89 2.63
CA ASP A 267 -12.98 -8.67 3.18
C ASP A 267 -12.49 -7.24 2.96
N LEU A 268 -12.68 -6.68 1.76
CA LEU A 268 -12.33 -5.27 1.48
C LEU A 268 -13.19 -4.29 2.30
N GLU A 269 -14.49 -4.55 2.42
CA GLU A 269 -15.42 -3.76 3.24
C GLU A 269 -15.00 -3.78 4.71
N GLU A 270 -14.81 -4.97 5.30
CA GLU A 270 -14.42 -5.18 6.69
C GLU A 270 -13.09 -4.47 7.02
N LEU A 271 -12.06 -4.66 6.19
CA LEU A 271 -10.77 -4.00 6.41
C LEU A 271 -10.89 -2.48 6.29
N SER A 272 -11.66 -1.98 5.33
CA SER A 272 -11.83 -0.53 5.15
C SER A 272 -12.54 0.11 6.34
N LEU A 273 -13.60 -0.53 6.84
CA LEU A 273 -14.29 -0.11 8.06
C LEU A 273 -13.35 -0.14 9.26
N ARG A 274 -12.62 -1.25 9.45
CA ARG A 274 -11.67 -1.39 10.57
C ARG A 274 -10.61 -0.29 10.57
N ILE A 275 -10.03 0.01 9.41
CA ILE A 275 -9.01 1.06 9.25
C ILE A 275 -9.59 2.42 9.64
N VAL A 276 -10.78 2.78 9.16
CA VAL A 276 -11.40 4.07 9.49
C VAL A 276 -11.80 4.15 10.95
N SER A 277 -12.32 3.07 11.53
CA SER A 277 -12.66 3.03 12.96
C SER A 277 -11.43 3.23 13.85
N GLU A 278 -10.30 2.61 13.53
CA GLU A 278 -9.06 2.83 14.27
C GLU A 278 -8.56 4.28 14.10
N LEU A 279 -8.65 4.88 12.91
CA LEU A 279 -8.34 6.30 12.73
C LEU A 279 -9.25 7.22 13.58
N LEU A 280 -10.54 6.93 13.67
CA LEU A 280 -11.48 7.69 14.51
C LEU A 280 -11.13 7.60 16.00
N LEU A 281 -10.75 6.40 16.47
CA LEU A 281 -10.30 6.18 17.85
C LEU A 281 -8.97 6.89 18.13
N MET A 282 -7.97 6.73 17.26
CA MET A 282 -6.65 7.34 17.43
C MET A 282 -6.70 8.86 17.52
N THR A 283 -7.66 9.47 16.81
CA THR A 283 -7.86 10.93 16.79
C THR A 283 -8.72 11.45 17.93
N GLY A 284 -9.33 10.56 18.73
CA GLY A 284 -10.28 10.92 19.77
C GLY A 284 -11.59 11.52 19.23
N LEU A 285 -11.89 11.37 17.93
CA LEU A 285 -13.19 11.74 17.38
C LEU A 285 -14.32 10.82 17.83
N GLU A 286 -13.97 9.58 18.22
CA GLU A 286 -14.86 8.61 18.84
C GLU A 286 -14.14 7.97 20.03
N ASN A 287 -14.88 7.58 21.07
CA ASN A 287 -14.29 7.09 22.33
C ASN A 287 -14.41 5.56 22.51
N SER A 288 -15.17 4.90 21.65
CA SER A 288 -15.41 3.45 21.71
C SER A 288 -15.37 2.82 20.32
N GLU A 289 -15.00 1.54 20.27
CA GLU A 289 -14.93 0.79 19.02
C GLU A 289 -16.31 0.65 18.38
N GLU A 290 -17.36 0.55 19.19
CA GLU A 290 -18.75 0.48 18.75
C GLU A 290 -19.18 1.77 18.03
N GLU A 291 -18.91 2.95 18.61
CA GLU A 291 -19.24 4.24 18.00
C GLU A 291 -18.44 4.48 16.71
N ALA A 292 -17.13 4.20 16.75
CA ALA A 292 -16.26 4.33 15.59
C ALA A 292 -16.67 3.41 14.43
N SER A 293 -17.06 2.17 14.73
CA SER A 293 -17.57 1.21 13.74
C SER A 293 -18.92 1.64 13.18
N ALA A 294 -19.83 2.10 14.04
CA ALA A 294 -21.15 2.57 13.63
C ALA A 294 -21.06 3.81 12.72
N ARG A 295 -20.16 4.75 13.03
CA ARG A 295 -19.93 5.96 12.21
C ARG A 295 -19.36 5.62 10.84
N ALA A 296 -18.32 4.77 10.78
CA ALA A 296 -17.74 4.32 9.53
C ALA A 296 -18.78 3.57 8.68
N LYS A 297 -19.53 2.64 9.28
CA LYS A 297 -20.58 1.89 8.59
C LYS A 297 -21.68 2.79 8.04
N ARG A 298 -22.16 3.75 8.84
CA ARG A 298 -23.19 4.72 8.39
C ARG A 298 -22.72 5.51 7.18
N ALA A 299 -21.48 6.03 7.21
CA ALA A 299 -20.93 6.81 6.11
C ALA A 299 -20.79 6.01 4.78
N LEU A 300 -20.64 4.69 4.89
CA LEU A 300 -20.68 3.79 3.74
C LEU A 300 -22.12 3.58 3.24
N GLU A 301 -23.05 3.27 4.16
CA GLU A 301 -24.44 2.93 3.85
C GLU A 301 -25.28 4.11 3.35
N ASP A 302 -25.02 5.33 3.84
CA ASP A 302 -25.75 6.54 3.45
C ASP A 302 -25.23 7.21 2.17
N GLY A 303 -24.17 6.66 1.56
CA GLY A 303 -23.57 7.15 0.33
C GLY A 303 -22.66 8.38 0.49
N SER A 304 -22.43 8.87 1.71
CA SER A 304 -21.54 10.02 1.95
C SER A 304 -20.09 9.73 1.56
N ALA A 305 -19.60 8.51 1.80
CA ALA A 305 -18.29 8.07 1.34
C ALA A 305 -18.21 8.07 -0.20
N LEU A 306 -19.21 7.52 -0.90
CA LEU A 306 -19.24 7.55 -2.37
C LEU A 306 -19.23 8.98 -2.91
N ASN A 307 -19.97 9.89 -2.26
CA ASN A 307 -19.97 11.30 -2.62
C ASN A 307 -18.60 11.97 -2.41
N LYS A 308 -17.84 11.62 -1.36
CA LYS A 308 -16.47 12.09 -1.19
C LYS A 308 -15.54 11.59 -2.29
N PHE A 309 -15.73 10.35 -2.76
CA PHE A 309 -14.98 9.83 -3.89
C PHE A 309 -15.30 10.57 -5.19
N ARG A 310 -16.59 10.86 -5.44
CA ARG A 310 -17.06 11.72 -6.55
C ARG A 310 -16.38 13.08 -6.53
N GLN A 311 -16.43 13.77 -5.38
CA GLN A 311 -15.80 15.07 -5.19
C GLN A 311 -14.30 15.03 -5.50
N MET A 312 -13.57 14.00 -5.03
CA MET A 312 -12.15 13.85 -5.30
C MET A 312 -11.86 13.67 -6.79
N ILE A 313 -12.64 12.83 -7.49
CA ILE A 313 -12.50 12.63 -8.94
C ILE A 313 -12.65 13.97 -9.67
N GLU A 314 -13.73 14.70 -9.39
CA GLU A 314 -14.02 15.99 -10.04
C GLU A 314 -12.94 17.04 -9.75
N TYR A 315 -12.50 17.15 -8.49
CA TYR A 315 -11.47 18.11 -8.08
C TYR A 315 -10.13 17.87 -8.78
N GLN A 316 -9.78 16.60 -8.92
CA GLN A 316 -8.55 16.19 -9.61
C GLN A 316 -8.72 16.12 -11.13
N GLY A 317 -9.88 16.52 -11.67
CA GLY A 317 -10.16 16.66 -13.11
C GLY A 317 -10.58 15.37 -13.80
N GLY A 318 -10.80 14.30 -13.05
CA GLY A 318 -11.25 13.02 -13.59
C GLY A 318 -12.74 13.02 -13.93
N ASP A 319 -13.14 12.05 -14.75
CA ASP A 319 -14.53 11.88 -15.17
C ASP A 319 -15.35 11.09 -14.13
N ALA A 320 -16.11 11.79 -13.29
CA ALA A 320 -16.92 11.16 -12.24
C ALA A 320 -18.14 10.37 -12.74
N ARG A 321 -18.44 10.40 -14.05
CA ARG A 321 -19.47 9.52 -14.64
C ARG A 321 -19.09 8.05 -14.52
N VAL A 322 -17.79 7.74 -14.36
CA VAL A 322 -17.29 6.37 -14.09
C VAL A 322 -17.94 5.74 -12.86
N ILE A 323 -18.48 6.54 -11.94
CA ILE A 323 -19.19 6.01 -10.77
C ILE A 323 -20.46 5.26 -11.19
N GLU A 324 -21.14 5.70 -12.26
CA GLU A 324 -22.37 5.06 -12.75
C GLU A 324 -22.14 4.23 -14.02
N ASP A 325 -21.16 4.58 -14.84
CA ASP A 325 -20.85 3.92 -16.11
C ASP A 325 -19.39 3.46 -16.18
N TYR A 326 -19.17 2.18 -15.88
CA TYR A 326 -17.83 1.57 -15.92
C TYR A 326 -17.28 1.40 -17.33
N SER A 327 -18.07 1.55 -18.39
CA SER A 327 -17.58 1.46 -19.77
C SER A 327 -16.63 2.62 -20.15
N LEU A 328 -16.63 3.68 -19.34
CA LEU A 328 -15.70 4.80 -19.45
C LEU A 328 -14.28 4.45 -18.97
N LEU A 329 -14.11 3.37 -18.20
CA LEU A 329 -12.80 2.89 -17.75
C LEU A 329 -12.16 2.01 -18.84
N PRO A 330 -10.82 1.95 -18.91
CA PRO A 330 -10.12 1.03 -19.81
C PRO A 330 -10.54 -0.43 -19.59
N ALA A 331 -10.84 -1.14 -20.68
CA ALA A 331 -11.25 -2.53 -20.65
C ALA A 331 -10.39 -3.39 -21.60
N ALA A 332 -9.94 -4.55 -21.11
CA ALA A 332 -9.17 -5.49 -21.91
C ALA A 332 -10.02 -6.09 -23.04
N LYS A 333 -9.38 -6.41 -24.17
CA LYS A 333 -10.04 -6.96 -25.37
C LYS A 333 -10.43 -8.43 -25.21
N ILE A 334 -9.67 -9.18 -24.41
CA ILE A 334 -9.83 -10.62 -24.24
C ILE A 334 -10.07 -10.94 -22.78
N THR A 335 -11.07 -11.79 -22.53
CA THR A 335 -11.31 -12.39 -21.21
C THR A 335 -11.22 -13.91 -21.32
N ILE A 336 -10.47 -14.53 -20.41
CA ILE A 336 -10.33 -16.00 -20.33
C ILE A 336 -10.74 -16.45 -18.94
N GLU A 337 -11.64 -17.42 -18.88
CA GLU A 337 -12.05 -18.05 -17.64
C GLU A 337 -11.06 -19.14 -17.21
N VAL A 338 -10.64 -19.09 -15.96
CA VAL A 338 -9.93 -20.17 -15.29
C VAL A 338 -10.94 -20.95 -14.47
N ARG A 339 -11.19 -22.21 -14.86
CA ARG A 339 -12.16 -23.10 -14.23
C ARG A 339 -11.47 -24.22 -13.46
N ALA A 340 -12.15 -24.72 -12.43
CA ALA A 340 -11.63 -25.77 -11.56
C ALA A 340 -11.55 -27.12 -12.27
N ASN A 341 -10.42 -27.81 -12.13
CA ASN A 341 -10.20 -29.14 -12.72
C ASN A 341 -10.64 -30.30 -11.81
N SER A 342 -10.82 -30.01 -10.53
CA SER A 342 -11.29 -30.93 -9.49
C SER A 342 -12.32 -30.26 -8.59
N GLU A 343 -13.01 -31.05 -7.78
CA GLU A 343 -13.89 -30.57 -6.72
C GLU A 343 -13.20 -30.61 -5.36
N GLY A 344 -13.72 -29.86 -4.39
CA GLY A 344 -13.19 -29.79 -3.04
C GLY A 344 -13.42 -28.43 -2.39
N HIS A 345 -12.50 -27.99 -1.54
CA HIS A 345 -12.46 -26.65 -0.96
C HIS A 345 -11.18 -25.94 -1.39
N VAL A 346 -11.26 -24.65 -1.67
CA VAL A 346 -10.07 -23.83 -1.95
C VAL A 346 -9.22 -23.79 -0.70
N ARG A 347 -8.01 -24.34 -0.79
CA ARG A 347 -7.03 -24.33 0.28
C ARG A 347 -6.15 -23.10 0.22
N ASN A 348 -5.74 -22.71 -0.97
CA ASN A 348 -4.89 -21.55 -1.15
C ASN A 348 -5.23 -20.82 -2.45
N VAL A 349 -5.06 -19.51 -2.43
CA VAL A 349 -5.08 -18.64 -3.61
C VAL A 349 -3.83 -17.79 -3.53
N ARG A 350 -2.71 -18.29 -4.06
CA ARG A 350 -1.38 -17.68 -3.84
C ARG A 350 -1.33 -16.25 -4.35
N ALA A 351 -1.41 -15.28 -3.43
CA ALA A 351 -1.49 -13.87 -3.75
C ALA A 351 -0.34 -13.40 -4.65
N LEU A 352 0.90 -13.81 -4.35
CA LEU A 352 2.08 -13.43 -5.13
C LEU A 352 2.00 -13.95 -6.56
N ALA A 353 1.52 -15.18 -6.76
CA ALA A 353 1.35 -15.75 -8.11
C ALA A 353 0.29 -14.99 -8.90
N ILE A 354 -0.82 -14.61 -8.27
CA ILE A 354 -1.85 -13.76 -8.90
C ILE A 354 -1.28 -12.38 -9.25
N GLY A 355 -0.52 -11.75 -8.33
CA GLY A 355 0.12 -10.45 -8.58
C GLY A 355 1.13 -10.50 -9.73
N ASN A 356 1.94 -11.55 -9.79
CA ASN A 356 2.89 -11.78 -10.88
C ASN A 356 2.18 -12.03 -12.23
N ALA A 357 1.07 -12.79 -12.23
CA ALA A 357 0.29 -12.99 -13.44
C ALA A 357 -0.34 -11.69 -13.94
N ALA A 358 -0.84 -10.83 -13.04
CA ALA A 358 -1.34 -9.51 -13.42
C ALA A 358 -0.21 -8.62 -13.99
N MET A 359 0.96 -8.63 -13.36
CA MET A 359 2.14 -7.91 -13.87
C MET A 359 2.57 -8.41 -15.24
N LEU A 360 2.57 -9.73 -15.46
CA LEU A 360 2.91 -10.37 -16.73
C LEU A 360 1.99 -9.93 -17.89
N LEU A 361 0.71 -9.67 -17.60
CA LEU A 361 -0.27 -9.12 -18.53
C LEU A 361 -0.03 -7.63 -18.85
N GLY A 362 0.75 -6.93 -18.02
CA GLY A 362 1.02 -5.50 -18.15
C GLY A 362 0.37 -4.61 -17.08
N ALA A 363 -0.28 -5.18 -16.05
CA ALA A 363 -0.94 -4.38 -15.00
C ALA A 363 0.04 -3.70 -14.03
N GLY A 364 1.32 -4.04 -14.10
CA GLY A 364 2.38 -3.55 -13.20
C GLY A 364 3.69 -3.35 -13.94
N ARG A 365 4.69 -2.84 -13.22
CA ARG A 365 6.02 -2.48 -13.75
C ARG A 365 7.07 -3.47 -13.28
N VAL A 366 7.94 -3.91 -14.19
CA VAL A 366 9.19 -4.62 -13.85
C VAL A 366 10.28 -3.60 -13.57
N THR A 367 10.40 -2.58 -14.43
CA THR A 367 11.29 -1.43 -14.26
C THR A 367 10.49 -0.14 -14.12
N LYS A 368 11.08 0.89 -13.52
CA LYS A 368 10.39 2.15 -13.25
C LYS A 368 9.93 2.86 -14.53
N GLU A 369 10.62 2.61 -15.64
CA GLU A 369 10.39 3.19 -16.96
C GLU A 369 9.29 2.46 -17.74
N ASP A 370 8.83 1.31 -17.28
CA ASP A 370 7.81 0.52 -17.98
C ASP A 370 6.46 1.26 -18.03
N GLU A 371 5.83 1.21 -19.21
CA GLU A 371 4.42 1.58 -19.38
C GLU A 371 3.53 0.44 -18.90
N ILE A 372 2.41 0.80 -18.27
CA ILE A 372 1.42 -0.16 -17.77
C ILE A 372 0.16 -0.11 -18.63
N ASP A 373 -0.46 -1.26 -18.80
CA ASP A 373 -1.80 -1.38 -19.35
C ASP A 373 -2.81 -1.32 -18.21
N LEU A 374 -3.59 -0.24 -18.16
CA LEU A 374 -4.55 0.00 -17.08
C LEU A 374 -5.79 -0.91 -17.18
N ALA A 375 -6.00 -1.55 -18.33
CA ALA A 375 -7.20 -2.31 -18.66
C ALA A 375 -7.11 -3.79 -18.29
N VAL A 376 -5.89 -4.32 -18.16
CA VAL A 376 -5.61 -5.74 -17.90
C VAL A 376 -5.57 -6.06 -16.41
N GLY A 377 -5.70 -7.34 -16.07
CA GLY A 377 -5.65 -7.82 -14.70
C GLY A 377 -6.40 -9.13 -14.51
N ILE A 378 -6.68 -9.46 -13.25
CA ILE A 378 -7.30 -10.72 -12.85
C ILE A 378 -8.47 -10.41 -11.91
N LYS A 379 -9.61 -11.05 -12.16
CA LYS A 379 -10.73 -11.09 -11.23
C LYS A 379 -10.83 -12.47 -10.61
N VAL A 380 -10.51 -12.57 -9.33
CA VAL A 380 -10.60 -13.78 -8.50
C VAL A 380 -12.04 -13.95 -8.01
N HIS A 381 -12.66 -15.09 -8.33
CA HIS A 381 -14.05 -15.39 -7.96
C HIS A 381 -14.15 -16.35 -6.79
N ALA A 382 -13.17 -17.23 -6.62
CA ALA A 382 -13.09 -18.19 -5.52
C ALA A 382 -12.04 -17.77 -4.49
N LYS A 383 -12.38 -17.83 -3.21
CA LYS A 383 -11.54 -17.46 -2.07
C LYS A 383 -11.24 -18.71 -1.23
N VAL A 384 -10.21 -18.63 -0.38
CA VAL A 384 -9.88 -19.71 0.56
C VAL A 384 -11.13 -20.08 1.38
N GLY A 385 -11.36 -21.38 1.56
CA GLY A 385 -12.52 -21.93 2.27
C GLY A 385 -13.76 -22.18 1.40
N ASP A 386 -13.84 -21.59 0.20
CA ASP A 386 -14.97 -21.80 -0.71
C ASP A 386 -15.04 -23.26 -1.17
N ARG A 387 -16.26 -23.79 -1.28
CA ARG A 387 -16.51 -25.12 -1.84
C ARG A 387 -16.65 -24.99 -3.36
N ILE A 388 -15.89 -25.81 -4.08
CA ILE A 388 -15.76 -25.77 -5.53
C ILE A 388 -16.13 -27.14 -6.12
N LYS A 389 -16.88 -27.14 -7.22
CA LYS A 389 -17.08 -28.29 -8.09
C LYS A 389 -16.19 -28.21 -9.31
N LYS A 390 -15.91 -29.35 -9.94
CA LYS A 390 -15.23 -29.38 -11.23
C LYS A 390 -16.01 -28.54 -12.25
N GLY A 391 -15.32 -27.63 -12.92
CA GLY A 391 -15.88 -26.70 -13.90
C GLY A 391 -16.33 -25.35 -13.34
N ASP A 392 -16.39 -25.17 -12.01
CA ASP A 392 -16.72 -23.88 -11.39
C ASP A 392 -15.64 -22.83 -11.74
N LEU A 393 -16.06 -21.57 -11.79
CA LEU A 393 -15.19 -20.45 -12.14
C LEU A 393 -14.32 -20.05 -10.94
N LEU A 394 -12.99 -20.11 -11.11
CA LEU A 394 -12.02 -19.72 -10.09
C LEU A 394 -11.58 -18.26 -10.26
N ALA A 395 -11.26 -17.87 -11.49
CA ALA A 395 -10.81 -16.54 -11.84
C ALA A 395 -11.14 -16.20 -13.31
N THR A 396 -11.15 -14.92 -13.64
CA THR A 396 -11.18 -14.41 -15.02
C THR A 396 -9.93 -13.58 -15.26
N VAL A 397 -9.20 -13.92 -16.31
CA VAL A 397 -8.02 -13.19 -16.78
C VAL A 397 -8.46 -12.18 -17.84
N HIS A 398 -8.12 -10.91 -17.66
CA HIS A 398 -8.39 -9.80 -18.58
C HIS A 398 -7.07 -9.39 -19.27
N GLY A 399 -6.94 -9.56 -20.59
CA GLY A 399 -5.70 -9.34 -21.32
C GLY A 399 -5.87 -8.84 -22.76
N ASN A 400 -4.75 -8.47 -23.40
CA ASN A 400 -4.68 -7.85 -24.73
C ASN A 400 -3.75 -8.59 -25.70
N GLU A 401 -3.73 -9.94 -25.66
CA GLU A 401 -2.94 -10.90 -26.49
C GLU A 401 -1.55 -11.30 -25.94
N LYS A 402 -0.76 -10.36 -25.42
CA LYS A 402 0.59 -10.66 -24.93
C LYS A 402 0.58 -11.47 -23.62
N ASN A 403 1.40 -12.52 -23.54
CA ASN A 403 1.63 -13.37 -22.36
C ASN A 403 0.36 -13.99 -21.74
N LEU A 404 -0.72 -14.08 -22.50
CA LEU A 404 -2.04 -14.43 -21.97
C LEU A 404 -2.11 -15.90 -21.50
N GLU A 405 -1.58 -16.83 -22.29
CA GLU A 405 -1.56 -18.26 -21.94
C GLU A 405 -0.72 -18.51 -20.67
N GLU A 406 0.46 -17.92 -20.60
CA GLU A 406 1.35 -18.02 -19.43
C GLU A 406 0.68 -17.45 -18.17
N ALA A 407 0.00 -16.30 -18.29
CA ALA A 407 -0.76 -15.72 -17.18
C ALA A 407 -1.92 -16.63 -16.74
N VAL A 408 -2.65 -17.24 -17.69
CA VAL A 408 -3.74 -18.19 -17.39
C VAL A 408 -3.22 -19.41 -16.65
N ASP A 409 -2.10 -19.98 -17.07
CA ASP A 409 -1.49 -21.13 -16.41
C ASP A 409 -0.98 -20.76 -15.01
N MET A 410 -0.35 -19.59 -14.86
CA MET A 410 0.08 -19.08 -13.56
C MET A 410 -1.10 -18.87 -12.60
N VAL A 411 -2.21 -18.30 -13.09
CA VAL A 411 -3.45 -18.15 -12.31
C VAL A 411 -4.00 -19.51 -11.93
N ARG A 412 -4.06 -20.48 -12.85
CA ARG A 412 -4.54 -21.84 -12.55
C ARG A 412 -3.70 -22.49 -11.46
N SER A 413 -2.37 -22.37 -11.53
CA SER A 413 -1.43 -22.91 -10.54
C SER A 413 -1.43 -22.17 -9.20
N ALA A 414 -2.02 -20.97 -9.12
CA ALA A 414 -2.17 -20.24 -7.87
C ALA A 414 -3.26 -20.84 -6.95
N PHE A 415 -4.19 -21.62 -7.51
CA PHE A 415 -5.25 -22.29 -6.74
C PHE A 415 -4.82 -23.70 -6.32
N GLU A 416 -4.90 -23.98 -5.03
CA GLU A 416 -4.81 -25.33 -4.47
C GLU A 416 -6.20 -25.76 -3.97
N ILE A 417 -6.69 -26.92 -4.41
CA ILE A 417 -7.98 -27.49 -3.99
C ILE A 417 -7.72 -28.71 -3.10
N SER A 418 -8.39 -28.77 -1.96
CA SER A 418 -8.28 -29.85 -0.97
C SER A 418 -9.62 -30.55 -0.75
N ASP A 419 -9.59 -31.85 -0.49
CA ASP A 419 -10.78 -32.61 -0.09
C ASP A 419 -11.26 -32.25 1.33
N GLN A 420 -10.36 -31.70 2.15
CA GLN A 420 -10.68 -31.27 3.52
C GLN A 420 -11.26 -29.87 3.54
N LYS A 421 -12.21 -29.63 4.45
CA LYS A 421 -12.74 -28.29 4.69
C LYS A 421 -11.64 -27.39 5.24
N ILE A 422 -11.50 -26.20 4.65
CA ILE A 422 -10.50 -25.20 5.03
C ILE A 422 -11.19 -24.05 5.76
N VAL A 423 -10.59 -23.61 6.86
CA VAL A 423 -11.02 -22.40 7.58
C VAL A 423 -10.06 -21.28 7.17
N PRO A 424 -10.55 -20.17 6.60
CA PRO A 424 -9.70 -19.04 6.24
C PRO A 424 -9.04 -18.42 7.46
N ASN A 425 -7.88 -17.80 7.27
CA ASN A 425 -7.26 -16.96 8.29
C ASN A 425 -8.19 -15.79 8.66
N LYS A 426 -7.97 -15.23 9.86
CA LYS A 426 -8.57 -13.94 10.21
C LYS A 426 -7.98 -12.86 9.31
N LEU A 427 -8.81 -11.91 8.88
CA LEU A 427 -8.36 -10.79 8.05
C LEU A 427 -7.44 -9.83 8.83
N ILE A 428 -7.81 -9.53 10.09
CA ILE A 428 -7.00 -8.75 11.03
C ILE A 428 -6.33 -9.73 11.98
N LEU A 429 -5.01 -9.79 11.92
CA LEU A 429 -4.19 -10.75 12.67
C LEU A 429 -3.78 -10.19 14.03
N ASP A 430 -3.47 -8.89 14.10
CA ASP A 430 -3.00 -8.21 15.31
C ASP A 430 -3.16 -6.69 15.19
N VAL A 431 -3.13 -5.99 16.32
CA VAL A 431 -3.20 -4.52 16.41
C VAL A 431 -2.10 -4.02 17.33
N ILE A 432 -1.24 -3.13 16.83
CA ILE A 432 -0.13 -2.53 17.57
C ILE A 432 -0.42 -1.03 17.76
N LYS A 433 -0.39 -0.54 19.00
CA LYS A 433 -0.64 0.87 19.33
C LYS A 433 0.57 1.49 20.03
#